data_AF-A0A8J2J2C7-F1
#
_entry.id   AF-A0A8J2J2C7-F1
#
_cell.length_a   1.000
_cell.length_b   1.000
_cell.length_c   1.000
_cell.angle_alpha   90.00
_cell.angle_beta   90.00
_cell.angle_gamma   90.00
#
_symmetry.space_group_name_H-M   'P 1'
#
loop_
_entity.id
_entity.type
_entity.pdbx_description
1 polymer ?
#
loop_
_entity_poly.entity_id
_entity_poly.type
_entity_poly.pdbx_seq_one_letter_code
_entity_poly.pdbx_strand_id
1 'polypeptide(L)' 'LSVANRVCWERGWELGSLVGYKVGMDRKFSEDSRLVYMTTGVLLQMMINKKSLEQWSLIII' A
#
# COMPACT_ATOMS: atom_id res chain seq x y z
N LEU A 1 2.20 9.85 -11.89
CA LEU A 1 2.14 10.35 -10.49
C LEU A 1 1.09 9.53 -9.73
N SER A 2 1.47 8.68 -8.78
CA SER A 2 0.52 7.87 -8.00
C SER A 2 -0.02 8.64 -6.78
N VAL A 3 -1.17 8.23 -6.23
CA VAL A 3 -1.74 8.86 -5.01
C VAL A 3 -0.74 8.82 -3.84
N ALA A 4 -0.04 7.70 -3.66
CA ALA A 4 1.01 7.56 -2.65
C ALA A 4 2.11 8.63 -2.79
N ASN A 5 2.57 8.89 -4.02
CA ASN A 5 3.57 9.94 -4.28
C ASN A 5 3.06 11.33 -3.91
N ARG A 6 1.81 11.65 -4.27
CA ARG A 6 1.21 12.94 -3.94
C ARG A 6 1.08 13.14 -2.43
N VAL A 7 0.60 12.14 -1.71
CA VAL A 7 0.48 12.19 -0.24
C VAL A 7 1.83 12.36 0.43
N CYS A 8 2.84 11.61 -0.02
CA CYS A 8 4.22 11.77 0.43
C CYS A 8 4.73 13.20 0.20
N TRP A 9 4.53 13.75 -0.99
CA TRP A 9 4.96 15.10 -1.34
C TRP A 9 4.27 16.17 -0.49
N GLU A 10 2.95 16.09 -0.31
CA GLU A 10 2.18 17.04 0.52
C GLU A 10 2.57 16.97 2.01
N ARG A 11 3.03 15.82 2.49
CA ARG A 11 3.42 15.59 3.89
C ARG A 11 4.92 15.71 4.16
N GLY A 12 5.75 15.87 3.12
CA GLY A 12 7.21 15.81 3.23
C GLY A 12 7.74 14.42 3.65
N TRP A 13 7.01 13.35 3.35
CA TRP A 13 7.41 11.97 3.66
C TRP A 13 8.11 11.31 2.48
N GLU A 14 9.04 10.40 2.78
CA GLU A 14 9.67 9.58 1.74
C GLU A 14 8.75 8.42 1.33
N LEU A 15 8.57 8.23 0.01
CA LEU A 15 7.79 7.11 -0.49
C LEU A 15 8.46 5.77 -0.16
N GLY A 16 7.72 4.87 0.47
CA GLY A 16 8.21 3.60 0.97
C GLY A 16 8.56 3.60 2.45
N SER A 17 8.53 4.77 3.12
CA SER A 17 8.63 4.88 4.58
C SER A 17 7.23 4.68 5.21
N LEU A 18 6.57 5.74 5.68
CA LEU A 18 5.25 5.69 6.29
C LEU A 18 4.13 5.34 5.30
N VAL A 19 4.26 5.82 4.06
CA VAL A 19 3.29 5.63 2.97
C VAL A 19 3.96 4.89 1.83
N GLY A 20 3.31 3.84 1.33
CA GLY A 20 3.78 3.05 0.22
C GLY A 20 2.70 2.70 -0.79
N TYR A 21 3.08 1.93 -1.81
CA TYR A 21 2.15 1.43 -2.80
C TYR A 21 2.49 0.03 -3.32
N LYS A 22 1.48 -0.64 -3.88
CA LYS A 22 1.65 -1.88 -4.65
C LYS A 22 0.69 -1.92 -5.84
N VAL A 23 1.23 -1.96 -7.06
CA VAL A 23 0.46 -2.01 -8.30
C VAL A 23 1.06 -3.08 -9.22
N GLY A 24 0.32 -4.17 -9.44
CA GLY A 24 0.83 -5.33 -10.17
C GLY A 24 2.09 -5.89 -9.50
N MET A 25 3.20 -5.94 -10.25
CA MET A 25 4.51 -6.37 -9.74
C MET A 25 5.33 -5.22 -9.14
N ASP A 26 4.97 -3.96 -9.41
CA ASP A 26 5.67 -2.80 -8.86
C ASP A 26 5.22 -2.52 -7.43
N ARG A 27 6.19 -2.30 -6.54
CA ARG A 27 5.94 -2.03 -5.13
C ARG A 27 7.00 -1.12 -4.54
N LYS A 28 6.56 -0.20 -3.69
CA LYS A 28 7.45 0.56 -2.79
C LYS A 28 6.76 0.76 -1.45
N PHE A 29 7.06 -0.12 -0.50
CA PHE A 29 6.65 -0.06 0.90
C PHE A 29 7.64 -0.88 1.73
N SER A 30 7.78 -0.55 3.01
CA SER A 30 8.61 -1.27 3.97
C SER A 30 7.74 -1.90 5.06
N GLU A 31 8.36 -2.58 6.02
CA GLU A 31 7.67 -3.08 7.22
C GLU A 31 7.16 -1.92 8.11
N ASP A 32 7.76 -0.74 8.00
CA ASP A 32 7.33 0.47 8.72
C ASP A 32 6.14 1.18 8.06
N SER A 33 5.78 0.81 6.83
CA SER A 33 4.67 1.43 6.10
C SER A 33 3.34 1.16 6.79
N ARG A 34 2.69 2.23 7.23
CA ARG A 34 1.38 2.20 7.91
C ARG A 34 0.21 2.42 6.95
N LEU A 35 0.47 2.98 5.78
CA LEU A 35 -0.52 3.22 4.73
C LEU A 35 0.01 2.70 3.39
N VAL A 36 -0.72 1.79 2.75
CA VAL A 36 -0.35 1.23 1.46
C VAL A 36 -1.48 1.41 0.46
N TYR A 37 -1.21 2.16 -0.61
CA TYR A 37 -2.12 2.29 -1.74
C TYR A 37 -1.94 1.13 -2.70
N MET A 38 -3.01 0.41 -3.04
CA MET A 38 -2.93 -0.69 -4.00
C MET A 38 -4.16 -0.78 -4.88
N THR A 39 -4.01 -1.43 -6.03
CA THR A 39 -5.17 -1.74 -6.87
C THR A 39 -5.96 -2.90 -6.30
N THR A 40 -7.27 -2.91 -6.56
CA THR A 40 -8.19 -3.95 -6.08
C THR A 40 -7.76 -5.35 -6.51
N GLY A 41 -7.20 -5.51 -7.71
CA GLY A 41 -6.69 -6.79 -8.20
C GLY A 41 -5.52 -7.33 -7.37
N VAL A 42 -4.59 -6.46 -6.97
CA VAL A 42 -3.49 -6.84 -6.07
C VAL A 42 -4.02 -7.25 -4.70
N LEU A 43 -4.99 -6.50 -4.16
CA LEU A 43 -5.62 -6.80 -2.88
C LEU A 43 -6.32 -8.16 -2.90
N LEU A 44 -7.12 -8.42 -3.95
CA LEU A 44 -7.80 -9.69 -4.15
C LEU A 44 -6.81 -10.85 -4.23
N GLN A 45 -5.73 -10.71 -5.00
CA GLN A 45 -4.70 -11.72 -5.09
C GLN A 45 -4.02 -11.98 -3.73
N MET A 46 -3.78 -10.94 -2.93
CA MET A 46 -3.23 -11.10 -1.58
C MET A 46 -4.20 -11.83 -0.64
N MET A 47 -5.50 -11.54 -0.71
CA MET A 47 -6.53 -12.24 0.07
C MET A 47 -6.59 -13.73 -0.29
N ILE A 48 -6.59 -14.06 -1.59
CA ILE A 48 -6.61 -15.45 -2.06
C ILE A 48 -5.39 -16.23 -1.53
N ASN A 49 -4.21 -15.62 -1.58
CA ASN A 49 -2.96 -16.28 -1.18
C ASN A 49 -2.80 -16.41 0.33
N LYS A 50 -3.06 -15.35 1.10
CA LYS A 50 -2.87 -15.37 2.56
C LYS A 50 -4.06 -15.95 3.33
N LYS A 51 -5.25 -16.00 2.73
CA LYS A 51 -6.52 -16.43 3.35
C LYS A 51 -6.89 -15.70 4.66
N SER A 52 -6.15 -14.66 5.04
CA SER A 52 -6.39 -13.82 6.21
C SER A 52 -5.97 -12.37 5.93
N LEU A 53 -6.67 -11.45 6.58
CA LEU A 53 -6.46 -10.01 6.51
C LEU A 53 -5.88 -9.43 7.80
N GLU A 54 -5.44 -10.27 8.75
CA GLU A 54 -4.92 -9.85 10.07
C GLU A 54 -3.79 -8.81 10.00
N GLN A 55 -3.05 -8.76 8.90
CA GLN A 55 -2.00 -7.75 8.66
C GLN A 55 -2.56 -6.33 8.41
N TRP A 56 -3.87 -6.16 8.24
CA TRP A 56 -4.53 -4.90 7.95
C TRP A 56 -5.58 -4.58 9.01
N SER A 57 -5.47 -3.40 9.64
CA SER A 57 -6.47 -2.94 10.60
C SER A 57 -7.68 -2.27 9.93
N LEU A 58 -7.50 -1.69 8.74
CA LEU A 58 -8.55 -1.02 7.98
C LEU A 58 -8.27 -1.14 6.48
N ILE A 59 -9.32 -1.42 5.70
CA ILE A 59 -9.29 -1.42 4.24
C ILE A 59 -10.36 -0.43 3.78
N ILE A 60 -9.97 0.49 2.90
CA ILE A 60 -10.85 1.49 2.29
C ILE A 60 -10.91 1.18 0.79
N ILE A 61 -12.13 1.10 0.23
CA ILE A 61 -12.41 0.80 -1.19
C ILE A 61 -13.03 2.02 -1.85
#